data_AF-A0A3B9RSI0-F1
#
_entry.id   AF-A0A3B9RSI0-F1
#
_cell.length_a   1.000
_cell.length_b   1.000
_cell.length_c   1.000
_cell.angle_alpha   90.00
_cell.angle_beta   90.00
_cell.angle_gamma   90.00
#
_symmetry.space_group_name_H-M   'P 1'
#
loop_
_entity.id
_entity.type
_entity.pdbx_description
1 polymer ?
#
loop_
_entity_poly.entity_id
_entity_poly.type
_entity_poly.pdbx_seq_one_letter_code
_entity_poly.pdbx_strand_id
1 'polypeptide(L)' 'PSVCRVTYEELQSGKVLLPNGREAKSAPLSSLSKARDIAKLLQSWIERGEFTLTEAVHPLPEKSFVKPLVPREGGSR' A
#
# COMPACT_ATOMS: atom_id res chain seq x y z
N PRO A 1 4.66 4.53 -13.19
CA PRO A 1 4.38 5.98 -13.04
C PRO A 1 3.41 6.20 -11.87
N SER A 2 3.76 7.09 -10.93
CA SER A 2 2.84 7.58 -9.92
C SER A 2 2.05 8.76 -10.48
N VAL A 3 0.73 8.77 -10.26
CA VAL A 3 -0.16 9.84 -10.75
C VAL A 3 -0.03 11.10 -9.89
N CYS A 4 0.12 10.93 -8.59
CA CYS A 4 0.45 11.98 -7.61
C CYS A 4 0.97 11.31 -6.32
N ARG A 5 1.48 12.11 -5.37
CA ARG A 5 1.75 11.67 -3.99
C ARG A 5 0.58 12.08 -3.12
N VAL A 6 0.09 11.15 -2.32
CA VAL A 6 -0.98 11.35 -1.34
C VAL A 6 -0.57 10.71 -0.02
N THR A 7 -1.14 11.20 1.07
CA THR A 7 -1.02 10.65 2.41
C THR A 7 -1.97 9.46 2.58
N TYR A 8 -1.70 8.63 3.59
CA TYR A 8 -2.59 7.53 3.93
C TYR A 8 -3.97 8.03 4.40
N GLU A 9 -4.02 9.15 5.12
CA GLU A 9 -5.25 9.78 5.59
C GLU A 9 -6.17 10.17 4.42
N GLU A 10 -5.61 10.78 3.36
CA GLU A 10 -6.35 11.11 2.15
C GLU A 10 -6.94 9.85 1.48
N LEU A 11 -6.17 8.77 1.37
CA LEU A 11 -6.67 7.50 0.86
C LEU A 11 -7.79 6.92 1.74
N GLN A 12 -7.67 7.06 3.05
CA GLN A 12 -8.65 6.56 4.01
C GLN A 12 -9.96 7.36 4.00
N SER A 13 -9.92 8.65 3.62
CA SER A 13 -11.11 9.50 3.46
C SER A 13 -12.09 9.00 2.39
N GLY A 14 -11.64 8.10 1.52
CA GLY A 14 -12.44 7.52 0.44
C GLY A 14 -12.37 8.30 -0.87
N LYS A 15 -11.67 9.44 -0.90
CA LYS A 15 -11.49 10.26 -2.09
C LYS A 15 -10.17 11.01 -2.07
N VAL A 16 -9.56 11.20 -3.25
CA VAL A 16 -8.34 11.98 -3.43
C VAL A 16 -8.47 12.95 -4.60
N LEU A 17 -7.93 14.16 -4.47
CA LEU A 17 -7.89 15.15 -5.53
C LEU A 17 -6.62 14.97 -6.38
N LEU A 18 -6.79 14.74 -7.67
CA LEU A 18 -5.67 14.62 -8.60
C LEU A 18 -5.20 16.01 -9.08
N PRO A 19 -3.92 16.16 -9.52
CA PRO A 19 -3.38 17.45 -9.98
C PRO A 19 -4.13 18.10 -11.16
N ASN A 20 -4.90 17.32 -11.92
CA ASN A 20 -5.75 17.79 -13.01
C ASN A 20 -7.15 18.24 -12.54
N GLY A 21 -7.36 18.40 -11.23
CA GLY A 21 -8.63 18.81 -10.63
C GLY A 21 -9.71 17.73 -10.55
N ARG A 22 -9.39 16.48 -10.93
CA ARG A 22 -10.35 15.37 -10.89
C ARG A 22 -10.35 14.71 -9.52
N GLU A 23 -11.54 14.50 -8.97
CA GLU A 23 -11.73 13.69 -7.76
C GLU A 23 -11.73 12.19 -8.14
N ALA A 24 -10.87 11.42 -7.49
CA ALA A 24 -10.80 9.96 -7.64
C ALA A 24 -11.27 9.28 -6.36
N LYS A 25 -12.18 8.32 -6.47
CA LYS A 25 -12.63 7.51 -5.33
C LYS A 25 -11.53 6.51 -4.96
N SER A 26 -11.20 6.43 -3.68
CA SER A 26 -10.37 5.38 -3.11
C SER A 26 -11.23 4.38 -2.34
N ALA A 27 -10.85 3.11 -2.39
CA ALA A 27 -11.41 2.07 -1.56
C ALA A 27 -10.26 1.23 -1.01
N PRO A 28 -10.36 0.75 0.25
CA PRO A 28 -9.36 -0.14 0.78
C PRO A 28 -9.37 -1.47 0.02
N LEU A 29 -8.19 -2.01 -0.27
CA LEU A 29 -8.05 -3.31 -0.96
C LEU A 29 -8.46 -4.49 -0.06
N SER A 30 -8.49 -4.29 1.25
CA SER A 30 -8.84 -5.32 2.23
C SER A 30 -9.62 -4.71 3.40
N SER A 31 -10.33 -5.57 4.14
CA SER A 31 -11.04 -5.14 5.34
C SER A 31 -10.05 -4.77 6.45
N LEU A 32 -10.11 -3.53 6.92
CA LEU A 32 -9.24 -3.04 7.99
C LEU A 32 -9.52 -3.73 9.34
N SER A 33 -10.78 -4.08 9.62
CA SER A 33 -11.13 -4.83 10.83
C SER A 33 -10.51 -6.22 10.80
N LYS A 34 -10.69 -6.95 9.69
CA LYS A 34 -10.12 -8.28 9.51
C LYS A 34 -8.59 -8.26 9.58
N ALA A 35 -7.96 -7.26 8.98
CA ALA A 35 -6.51 -7.08 9.06
C ALA A 35 -6.03 -6.90 10.51
N ARG A 36 -6.75 -6.14 11.34
CA ARG A 36 -6.45 -5.97 12.77
C ARG A 36 -6.62 -7.27 13.56
N ASP A 37 -7.64 -8.07 13.26
CA ASP A 37 -7.85 -9.35 13.93
C ASP A 37 -6.70 -10.33 13.64
N ILE A 38 -6.27 -10.39 12.37
CA ILE A 38 -5.12 -11.20 11.96
C ILE A 38 -3.85 -10.71 12.65
N ALA A 39 -3.63 -9.39 12.72
CA ALA A 39 -2.47 -8.81 13.40
C ALA A 39 -2.42 -9.19 14.88
N LYS A 40 -3.55 -9.14 15.60
CA LYS A 40 -3.64 -9.57 17.00
C LYS A 40 -3.35 -11.06 17.17
N LEU A 41 -3.87 -11.89 16.26
CA LEU A 41 -3.61 -13.33 16.30
C LEU A 41 -2.12 -13.63 16.15
N LEU A 42 -1.47 -13.04 15.14
CA LEU A 42 -0.04 -13.19 14.89
C LEU A 42 0.81 -12.65 16.05
N GLN A 43 0.43 -11.50 16.63
CA GLN A 43 1.07 -10.98 17.84
C GLN A 43 1.05 -12.00 18.97
N SER A 44 -0.10 -12.64 19.21
CA SER A 44 -0.23 -13.65 20.27
C SER A 44 0.68 -14.87 20.04
N TRP A 45 0.89 -15.26 18.78
CA TRP A 45 1.77 -16.39 18.44
C TRP A 45 3.24 -16.03 18.66
N ILE A 46 3.62 -14.78 18.39
CA ILE A 46 4.96 -14.26 18.67
C ILE A 46 5.22 -14.24 20.17
N GLU A 47 4.27 -13.72 20.96
CA GLU A 47 4.39 -13.63 22.42
C GLU A 47 4.51 -15.02 23.08
N ARG A 48 3.88 -16.06 22.50
CA ARG A 48 3.98 -17.44 22.98
C ARG A 48 5.21 -18.21 22.47
N GLY A 49 6.00 -17.62 21.56
CA GLY A 49 7.13 -18.30 20.93
C GLY A 49 6.74 -19.37 19.89
N GLU A 50 5.47 -19.40 19.47
CA GLU A 50 4.97 -20.30 18.41
C GLU A 50 5.29 -19.75 17.01
N PHE A 51 5.54 -18.45 16.91
CA PHE A 51 5.91 -17.79 15.66
C PHE A 51 7.14 -16.92 15.89
N THR A 52 8.28 -17.32 15.32
CA THR A 52 9.55 -16.61 15.46
C THR A 52 9.74 -15.60 14.33
N LEU A 53 10.10 -14.37 14.68
CA LEU A 53 10.55 -13.38 13.70
C LEU A 53 11.99 -13.69 13.30
N THR A 54 12.31 -13.53 12.02
CA THR A 54 13.70 -13.52 11.57
C THR A 54 14.37 -12.24 12.03
N GLU A 55 15.69 -12.26 12.14
CA GLU A 55 16.47 -11.04 12.30
C GLU A 55 16.16 -10.04 11.17
N ALA A 56 16.29 -8.75 11.46
CA ALA A 56 16.08 -7.70 10.48
C ALA A 56 17.08 -7.88 9.32
N VAL A 57 16.57 -8.20 8.13
CA VAL A 57 17.43 -8.52 6.96
C VAL A 57 18.24 -7.29 6.54
N HIS A 58 17.56 -6.18 6.22
CA HIS A 58 18.17 -4.91 5.85
C HIS A 58 17.07 -3.81 5.82
N PRO A 59 17.36 -2.54 6.15
CA PRO A 59 16.40 -1.45 5.94
C PRO A 59 16.02 -1.32 4.46
N LEU A 60 14.77 -0.93 4.20
CA LEU A 60 14.33 -0.64 2.84
C LEU A 60 15.07 0.61 2.31
N PRO A 61 15.48 0.62 1.03
CA PRO A 61 16.17 1.78 0.45
C PRO A 61 15.24 3.00 0.43
N GLU A 62 15.72 4.12 0.97
CA GLU A 62 14.96 5.38 1.00
C GLU A 62 14.60 5.90 -0.41
N LYS A 63 15.44 5.58 -1.39
CA LYS A 63 15.25 5.92 -2.80
C LYS A 63 15.25 4.63 -3.62
N SER A 64 14.08 4.21 -4.08
CA SER A 64 13.94 3.13 -5.05
C SER A 64 13.36 3.69 -6.35
N PHE A 65 13.89 3.22 -7.49
CA PHE A 65 13.38 3.57 -8.82
C PHE A 65 12.70 2.35 -9.43
N VAL A 66 11.45 2.50 -9.84
CA VAL A 66 10.71 1.45 -10.54
C VAL A 66 10.79 1.73 -12.03
N LYS A 67 11.21 0.75 -12.84
CA LYS A 67 11.25 0.90 -14.31
C LYS A 67 9.82 1.21 -14.81
N PRO A 68 9.59 2.38 -15.42
CA PRO A 68 8.24 2.77 -15.82
C PRO A 68 7.76 1.90 -16.99
N LEU A 69 6.46 1.58 -16.98
CA LEU A 69 5.79 1.03 -18.16
C LEU A 69 5.83 2.06 -19.28
N VAL A 70 6.38 1.68 -20.44
CA VAL A 70 6.38 2.51 -21.65
C VAL A 70 5.06 2.26 -22.38
N PRO A 71 4.21 3.29 -22.58
CA PRO A 71 3.00 3.13 -23.40
C PRO A 71 3.39 2.68 -24.80
N ARG A 72 2.81 1.58 -25.29
CA ARG A 72 2.85 1.25 -26.71
C ARG A 72 1.78 2.06 -27.42
N GLU A 73 2.18 2.92 -28.37
CA GLU A 73 1.25 3.45 -29.36
C GLU A 73 0.72 2.27 -30.19
N GLY A 74 -0.60 2.07 -30.19
CA GLY A 74 -1.25 1.03 -31.00
C GLY A 74 -2.40 0.26 -30.35
N GLY A 75 -2.66 0.44 -29.05
CA GLY A 75 -3.87 -0.09 -28.42
C GLY A 75 -5.05 0.84 -28.66
N SER A 76 -5.72 0.74 -29.81
CA SER A 76 -6.98 1.44 -30.04
C SER A 76 -8.01 1.03 -28.97
N ARG A 77 -8.69 2.02 -28.39
CA ARG A 77 -10.00 1.81 -27.75
C ARG A 77 -11.07 1.64 -28.82
#